data_AF-A0A0E2EHJ3-F1
#
_entry.id   AF-A0A0E2EHJ3-F1
#
_cell.length_a   1.000
_cell.length_b   1.000
_cell.length_c   1.000
_cell.angle_alpha   90.00
_cell.angle_beta   90.00
_cell.angle_gamma   90.00
#
_symmetry.space_group_name_H-M   'P 1'
#
loop_
_entity.id
_entity.type
_entity.pdbx_description
1 polymer ?
#
loop_
_entity_poly.entity_id
_entity_poly.type
_entity_poly.pdbx_seq_one_letter_code
_entity_poly.pdbx_strand_id
1 'polypeptide(L)'
;MGLKEARDHLSLFSLEDRIIEFDTSSATVELAAEAVGCKPEFIVKTLAFMVKEDPILILLAGSARIDNAKFRKTFHCKTKMMNEEQLFNFIGHPAGGVCPFGLKTQVPVYIDESIRPLDWVYPAAGAENTAVRMNVQELEKASKAVTWVSVSK
;
A
#
# COMPACT_ATOMS: atom_id res chain seq x y z
N MET A 1 -2.94 15.69 6.20
CA MET A 1 -4.02 15.28 5.29
C MET A 1 -4.06 13.77 5.38
N GLY A 2 -3.30 13.01 4.56
CA GLY A 2 -3.44 11.56 4.37
C GLY A 2 -3.90 10.68 5.54
N LEU A 3 -3.33 10.80 6.75
CA LEU A 3 -3.76 10.03 7.92
C LEU A 3 -5.25 10.21 8.24
N LYS A 4 -5.79 11.43 8.16
CA LYS A 4 -7.20 11.67 8.44
C LYS A 4 -8.08 10.94 7.42
N GLU A 5 -7.79 11.07 6.13
CA GLU A 5 -8.59 10.40 5.09
C GLU A 5 -8.45 8.87 5.17
N ALA A 6 -7.26 8.35 5.48
CA ALA A 6 -7.04 6.93 5.70
C ALA A 6 -7.83 6.41 6.92
N ARG A 7 -7.82 7.16 8.03
CA ARG A 7 -8.56 6.84 9.26
C ARG A 7 -10.08 6.86 9.01
N ASP A 8 -10.59 7.89 8.35
CA ASP A 8 -12.01 8.00 7.99
C ASP A 8 -12.44 6.81 7.13
N HIS A 9 -11.63 6.42 6.14
CA HIS A 9 -11.89 5.25 5.30
C HIS A 9 -11.85 3.94 6.08
N LEU A 10 -10.87 3.75 6.95
CA LEU A 10 -10.73 2.55 7.78
C LEU A 10 -11.87 2.40 8.80
N SER A 11 -12.50 3.51 9.23
CA SER A 11 -13.67 3.46 10.11
C SER A 11 -14.89 2.78 9.50
N LEU A 12 -15.02 2.81 8.16
CA LEU A 12 -16.05 2.06 7.43
C LEU A 12 -15.91 0.53 7.59
N PHE A 13 -14.76 0.07 8.09
CA PHE A 13 -14.43 -1.33 8.29
C PHE A 13 -14.12 -1.67 9.76
N SER A 14 -14.28 -0.72 10.70
CA SER A 14 -13.94 -0.88 12.12
C SER A 14 -12.45 -1.23 12.35
N LEU A 15 -11.55 -0.56 11.60
CA LEU A 15 -10.10 -0.74 11.64
C LEU A 15 -9.32 0.51 12.09
N GLU A 16 -10.00 1.63 12.30
CA GLU A 16 -9.44 2.93 12.67
C GLU A 16 -8.68 2.91 14.00
N ASP A 17 -9.15 2.14 14.97
CA ASP A 17 -8.52 2.01 16.30
C ASP A 17 -7.27 1.13 16.27
N ARG A 18 -7.00 0.46 15.16
CA ARG A 18 -5.81 -0.39 14.96
C ARG A 18 -4.66 0.35 14.27
N ILE A 19 -4.84 1.64 13.97
CA ILE A 19 -3.78 2.50 13.43
C ILE A 19 -2.78 2.79 14.54
N ILE A 20 -1.51 2.52 14.24
CA ILE A 20 -0.36 2.78 15.08
C ILE A 20 0.38 3.97 14.48
N GLU A 21 0.65 4.99 15.29
CA GLU A 21 1.47 6.15 14.94
C GLU A 21 2.80 6.04 15.69
N PHE A 22 3.92 6.21 14.99
CA PHE A 22 5.27 6.12 15.55
C PHE A 22 5.88 7.50 15.71
N ASP A 23 6.66 7.71 16.77
CA ASP A 23 7.45 8.94 16.97
C ASP A 23 8.67 9.01 16.04
N THR A 24 9.03 7.89 15.41
CA THR A 24 10.13 7.75 14.47
C THR A 24 9.61 7.53 13.05
N SER A 25 10.42 7.89 12.05
CA SER A 25 10.08 7.62 10.66
C SER A 25 10.00 6.11 10.41
N SER A 26 8.91 5.65 9.77
CA SER A 26 8.75 4.28 9.26
C SER A 26 8.85 4.24 7.72
N ALA A 27 9.62 5.17 7.14
CA ALA A 27 9.69 5.36 5.69
C ALA A 27 10.29 4.18 4.91
N THR A 28 10.99 3.26 5.57
CA THR A 28 11.46 2.00 4.98
C THR A 28 10.75 0.81 5.62
N VAL A 29 10.74 -0.31 4.89
CA VAL A 29 10.17 -1.57 5.39
C VAL A 29 10.85 -2.01 6.68
N GLU A 30 12.17 -1.87 6.76
CA GLU A 30 12.96 -2.27 7.91
C GLU A 30 12.60 -1.42 9.14
N LEU A 31 12.49 -0.10 8.97
CA LEU A 31 12.10 0.81 10.04
C LEU A 31 10.66 0.55 10.51
N ALA A 32 9.73 0.33 9.57
CA ALA A 32 8.35 -0.02 9.90
C ALA A 32 8.25 -1.35 10.66
N ALA A 33 9.01 -2.35 10.23
CA ALA A 33 9.04 -3.66 10.87
C ALA A 33 9.62 -3.59 12.29
N GLU A 34 10.69 -2.81 12.48
CA GLU A 34 11.26 -2.56 13.79
C GLU A 34 10.28 -1.82 14.71
N ALA A 35 9.63 -0.76 14.20
CA ALA A 35 8.69 0.04 14.96
C ALA A 35 7.45 -0.75 15.42
N VAL A 36 6.96 -1.67 14.58
CA VAL A 36 5.84 -2.58 14.91
C VAL A 36 6.30 -3.78 15.75
N GLY A 37 7.60 -4.14 15.70
CA GLY A 37 8.12 -5.36 16.31
C GLY A 37 7.79 -6.63 15.52
N CYS A 38 7.77 -6.57 14.18
CA CYS A 38 7.51 -7.70 13.30
C CYS A 38 8.67 -7.96 12.32
N LYS A 39 8.57 -9.04 11.55
CA LYS A 39 9.49 -9.26 10.42
C LYS A 39 9.14 -8.33 9.24
N PRO A 40 10.12 -7.89 8.45
CA PRO A 40 9.93 -7.11 7.21
C PRO A 40 8.89 -7.67 6.24
N GLU A 41 8.75 -8.98 6.15
CA GLU A 41 7.79 -9.65 5.24
C GLU A 41 6.31 -9.33 5.57
N PHE A 42 5.99 -8.99 6.83
CA PHE A 42 4.63 -8.64 7.24
C PHE A 42 4.26 -7.17 6.96
N ILE A 43 5.24 -6.32 6.63
CA ILE A 43 4.95 -4.96 6.18
C ILE A 43 4.39 -5.02 4.77
N VAL A 44 3.36 -4.24 4.47
CA VAL A 44 2.83 -4.11 3.10
C VAL A 44 3.19 -2.75 2.53
N LYS A 45 3.98 -2.76 1.47
CA LYS A 45 4.30 -1.56 0.70
C LYS A 45 3.18 -1.31 -0.31
N THR A 46 2.77 -0.07 -0.44
CA THR A 46 1.91 0.37 -1.53
C THR A 46 2.74 1.16 -2.53
N LEU A 47 2.84 0.66 -3.76
CA LEU A 47 3.57 1.32 -4.84
C LEU A 47 2.58 1.92 -5.84
N ALA A 48 2.80 3.18 -6.23
CA ALA A 48 1.93 3.90 -7.16
C ALA A 48 2.56 3.97 -8.56
N PHE A 49 1.82 3.53 -9.56
CA PHE A 49 2.26 3.49 -10.95
C PHE A 49 1.32 4.24 -11.87
N MET A 50 1.87 4.73 -12.98
CA MET A 50 1.12 5.12 -14.16
C MET A 50 1.16 3.97 -15.17
N VAL A 51 0.02 3.35 -15.44
CA VAL A 51 -0.15 2.40 -16.54
C VAL A 51 -0.65 3.21 -17.73
N LYS A 52 0.27 3.56 -18.63
CA LYS A 52 0.04 4.59 -19.65
C LYS A 52 -0.30 5.93 -18.97
N GLU A 53 -1.55 6.38 -19.04
CA GLU A 53 -2.04 7.61 -18.43
C GLU A 53 -2.96 7.34 -17.21
N ASP A 54 -3.20 6.07 -16.87
CA ASP A 54 -4.11 5.70 -15.78
C ASP A 54 -3.33 5.41 -14.49
N PRO A 55 -3.72 6.01 -13.35
CA PRO A 55 -3.09 5.73 -12.07
C PRO A 55 -3.52 4.34 -11.55
N ILE A 56 -2.58 3.60 -10.97
CA ILE A 56 -2.88 2.36 -10.21
C ILE A 56 -2.04 2.29 -8.94
N LEU A 57 -2.52 1.53 -7.96
CA LEU A 57 -1.76 1.11 -6.78
C LEU A 57 -1.54 -0.40 -6.79
N ILE A 58 -0.35 -0.84 -6.38
CA ILE A 58 -0.04 -2.26 -6.18
C ILE A 58 0.48 -2.44 -4.76
N LEU A 59 -0.15 -3.35 -4.01
CA LEU A 59 0.24 -3.72 -2.66
C LEU A 59 1.14 -4.96 -2.73
N LEU A 60 2.30 -4.90 -2.09
CA LEU A 60 3.27 -5.99 -2.06
C LEU A 60 3.77 -6.23 -0.64
N ALA A 61 4.15 -7.48 -0.34
CA ALA A 61 4.90 -7.77 0.88
C ALA A 61 6.22 -6.97 0.92
N GLY A 62 6.69 -6.64 2.12
CA GLY A 62 7.86 -5.79 2.34
C GLY A 62 9.13 -6.35 1.71
N SER A 63 9.24 -7.69 1.69
CA SER A 63 10.35 -8.44 1.07
C SER A 63 10.27 -8.49 -0.46
N ALA A 64 9.09 -8.32 -1.05
CA ALA A 64 8.87 -8.48 -2.48
C ALA A 64 9.30 -7.24 -3.27
N ARG A 65 9.73 -7.46 -4.52
CA ARG A 65 10.09 -6.37 -5.46
C ARG A 65 9.39 -6.57 -6.79
N ILE A 66 9.04 -5.47 -7.45
CA ILE A 66 8.42 -5.55 -8.78
C ILE A 66 9.35 -6.23 -9.77
N ASP A 67 8.81 -7.22 -10.46
CA ASP A 67 9.41 -7.84 -11.62
C ASP A 67 8.89 -7.15 -12.88
N ASN A 68 9.77 -6.42 -13.57
CA ASN A 68 9.40 -5.64 -14.75
C ASN A 68 8.88 -6.51 -15.91
N ALA A 69 9.27 -7.79 -16.02
CA ALA A 69 8.77 -8.69 -17.05
C ALA A 69 7.35 -9.16 -16.72
N LYS A 70 7.09 -9.55 -15.46
CA LYS A 70 5.74 -9.92 -14.99
C LYS A 70 4.78 -8.72 -15.02
N PHE A 71 5.24 -7.55 -14.61
CA PHE A 71 4.46 -6.30 -14.71
C PHE A 71 4.06 -6.02 -16.16
N ARG A 72 5.01 -6.06 -17.11
CA ARG A 72 4.73 -5.89 -18.55
C ARG A 72 3.74 -6.92 -19.08
N LYS A 73 3.85 -8.17 -18.64
CA LYS A 73 2.92 -9.24 -19.04
C LYS A 73 1.49 -8.95 -18.55
N THR A 74 1.35 -8.38 -17.35
CA THR A 74 0.06 -8.13 -16.69
C THR A 74 -0.61 -6.84 -17.18
N PHE A 75 0.17 -5.75 -17.28
CA PHE A 75 -0.36 -4.41 -17.60
C PHE A 75 -0.06 -3.94 -19.03
N HIS A 76 0.62 -4.78 -19.83
CA HIS A 76 0.96 -4.51 -21.23
C HIS A 76 1.76 -3.22 -21.46
N CYS A 77 2.47 -2.72 -20.45
CA CYS A 77 3.34 -1.54 -20.55
C CYS A 77 4.55 -1.64 -19.61
N LYS A 78 5.56 -0.80 -19.85
CA LYS A 78 6.69 -0.66 -18.92
C LYS A 78 6.22 -0.04 -17.60
N THR A 79 6.90 -0.38 -16.52
CA THR A 79 6.71 0.25 -15.21
C THR A 79 7.06 1.72 -15.27
N LYS A 80 6.18 2.58 -14.75
CA LYS A 80 6.42 4.01 -14.55
C LYS A 80 5.86 4.37 -13.18
N MET A 81 6.76 4.66 -12.23
CA MET A 81 6.35 5.15 -10.91
C MET A 81 5.73 6.54 -11.03
N MET A 82 4.77 6.84 -10.16
CA MET A 82 4.29 8.21 -10.01
C MET A 82 5.40 9.10 -9.43
N ASN A 83 5.47 10.35 -9.89
CA ASN A 83 6.24 11.40 -9.22
C ASN A 83 5.42 12.03 -8.07
N GLU A 84 6.03 12.94 -7.31
CA GLU A 84 5.38 13.59 -6.16
C GLU A 84 4.11 14.37 -6.53
N GLU A 85 4.13 15.09 -7.66
CA GLU A 85 2.97 15.83 -8.16
C GLU A 85 1.81 14.90 -8.47
N GLN A 86 2.08 13.78 -9.14
CA GLN A 86 1.09 12.75 -9.46
C GLN A 86 0.55 12.07 -8.19
N LEU A 87 1.41 11.76 -7.21
CA LEU A 87 0.98 11.25 -5.91
C LEU A 87 0.02 12.24 -5.21
N PHE A 88 0.38 13.51 -5.17
CA PHE A 88 -0.48 14.54 -4.57
C PHE A 88 -1.82 14.70 -5.32
N ASN A 89 -1.80 14.61 -6.65
CA ASN A 89 -2.99 14.80 -7.48
C ASN A 89 -3.94 13.60 -7.43
N PHE A 90 -3.42 12.36 -7.50
CA PHE A 90 -4.24 11.15 -7.59
C PHE A 90 -4.46 10.46 -6.24
N ILE A 91 -3.41 10.35 -5.43
CA ILE A 91 -3.42 9.53 -4.20
C ILE A 91 -3.79 10.37 -2.99
N GLY A 92 -3.22 11.57 -2.85
CA GLY A 92 -3.42 12.46 -1.70
C GLY A 92 -2.54 12.12 -0.48
N HIS A 93 -1.69 11.09 -0.60
CA HIS A 93 -0.75 10.67 0.43
C HIS A 93 0.68 11.04 0.05
N PRO A 94 1.55 11.41 1.02
CA PRO A 94 2.95 11.66 0.74
C PRO A 94 3.70 10.37 0.39
N ALA A 95 4.86 10.50 -0.24
CA ALA A 95 5.80 9.38 -0.35
C ALA A 95 6.12 8.80 1.05
N GLY A 96 6.24 7.48 1.16
CA GLY A 96 6.37 6.79 2.46
C GLY A 96 5.05 6.60 3.21
N GLY A 97 4.03 7.45 2.98
CA GLY A 97 2.67 7.30 3.54
C GLY A 97 1.64 6.74 2.55
N VAL A 98 2.07 6.41 1.33
CA VAL A 98 1.19 5.84 0.29
C VAL A 98 0.54 4.56 0.82
N CYS A 99 -0.79 4.55 0.79
CA CYS A 99 -1.62 3.44 1.21
C CYS A 99 -2.88 3.38 0.32
N PRO A 100 -3.65 2.28 0.32
CA PRO A 100 -4.87 2.17 -0.48
C PRO A 100 -6.10 2.82 0.17
N PHE A 101 -5.97 3.39 1.37
CA PHE A 101 -7.10 3.88 2.17
C PHE A 101 -7.29 5.38 1.98
N GLY A 102 -8.53 5.84 1.82
CA GLY A 102 -8.81 7.28 1.76
C GLY A 102 -8.16 8.01 0.58
N LEU A 103 -8.15 7.37 -0.60
CA LEU A 103 -7.55 7.94 -1.81
C LEU A 103 -8.29 9.20 -2.27
N LYS A 104 -7.53 10.20 -2.74
CA LYS A 104 -8.06 11.48 -3.25
C LYS A 104 -8.94 11.32 -4.50
N THR A 105 -8.62 10.34 -5.35
CA THR A 105 -9.38 10.01 -6.56
C THR A 105 -9.68 8.51 -6.61
N GLN A 106 -10.56 8.08 -7.51
CA GLN A 106 -10.78 6.65 -7.73
C GLN A 106 -9.58 6.05 -8.47
N VAL A 107 -8.75 5.29 -7.76
CA VAL A 107 -7.55 4.64 -8.29
C VAL A 107 -7.68 3.14 -8.10
N PRO A 108 -7.61 2.32 -9.17
CA PRO A 108 -7.58 0.87 -9.08
C PRO A 108 -6.45 0.38 -8.17
N VAL A 109 -6.81 -0.50 -7.24
CA VAL A 109 -5.89 -1.13 -6.29
C VAL A 109 -5.74 -2.62 -6.64
N TYR A 110 -4.51 -3.10 -6.71
CA TYR A 110 -4.18 -4.50 -6.94
C TYR A 110 -3.37 -5.05 -5.77
N ILE A 111 -3.57 -6.33 -5.43
CA ILE A 111 -2.80 -7.02 -4.39
C ILE A 111 -1.90 -8.04 -5.05
N ASP A 112 -0.60 -7.99 -4.77
CA ASP A 112 0.35 -8.95 -5.31
C ASP A 112 0.32 -10.28 -4.52
N GLU A 113 0.48 -11.40 -5.23
CA GLU A 113 0.51 -12.75 -4.65
C GLU A 113 1.54 -12.96 -3.55
N SER A 114 2.58 -12.12 -3.44
CA SER A 114 3.53 -12.13 -2.32
C SER A 114 2.90 -11.98 -0.95
N ILE A 115 1.68 -11.40 -0.86
CA ILE A 115 0.94 -11.22 0.40
C ILE A 115 0.11 -12.47 0.77
N ARG A 116 -0.21 -13.32 -0.21
CA ARG A 116 -1.08 -14.49 -0.03
C ARG A 116 -0.65 -15.47 1.09
N PRO A 117 0.64 -15.75 1.34
CA PRO A 117 1.04 -16.68 2.39
C PRO A 117 1.02 -16.07 3.81
N LEU A 118 0.65 -14.80 3.96
CA LEU A 118 0.66 -14.09 5.25
C LEU A 118 -0.72 -14.17 5.91
N ASP A 119 -0.76 -14.36 7.23
CA ASP A 119 -2.02 -14.31 7.99
C ASP A 119 -2.39 -12.86 8.38
N TRP A 120 -1.38 -12.07 8.73
CA TRP A 120 -1.52 -10.69 9.20
C TRP A 120 -0.49 -9.79 8.52
N VAL A 121 -0.85 -8.52 8.34
CA VAL A 121 -0.04 -7.53 7.64
C VAL A 121 -0.14 -6.16 8.30
N TYR A 122 0.81 -5.30 7.95
CA TYR A 122 0.91 -3.92 8.40
C TYR A 122 1.16 -2.99 7.21
N PRO A 123 0.12 -2.62 6.42
CA PRO A 123 0.22 -1.51 5.47
C PRO A 123 0.31 -0.16 6.20
N ALA A 124 0.84 0.85 5.51
CA ALA A 124 0.78 2.24 5.96
C ALA A 124 -0.68 2.75 6.05
N ALA A 125 -0.91 3.83 6.81
CA ALA A 125 -2.21 4.46 6.99
C ALA A 125 -2.17 5.99 6.73
N GLY A 126 -1.65 6.38 5.55
CA GLY A 126 -1.75 7.76 5.05
C GLY A 126 -0.67 8.72 5.55
N ALA A 127 0.27 8.27 6.38
CA ALA A 127 1.47 9.02 6.76
C ALA A 127 2.71 8.11 6.86
N GLU A 128 3.89 8.70 6.80
CA GLU A 128 5.20 8.01 6.75
C GLU A 128 5.58 7.25 8.03
N ASN A 129 4.89 7.53 9.13
CA ASN A 129 5.10 6.99 10.47
C ASN A 129 3.87 6.23 10.97
N THR A 130 3.11 5.61 10.07
CA THR A 130 1.87 4.90 10.40
C THR A 130 1.87 3.46 9.92
N ALA A 131 1.23 2.60 10.68
CA ALA A 131 0.89 1.24 10.26
C ALA A 131 -0.51 0.88 10.77
N VAL A 132 -1.20 -0.04 10.11
CA VAL A 132 -2.46 -0.59 10.61
C VAL A 132 -2.44 -2.10 10.58
N ARG A 133 -2.68 -2.74 11.74
CA ARG A 133 -2.69 -4.20 11.81
C ARG A 133 -4.00 -4.78 11.28
N MET A 134 -3.91 -5.67 10.29
CA MET A 134 -5.08 -6.36 9.74
C MET A 134 -4.71 -7.73 9.17
N ASN A 135 -5.69 -8.63 9.03
CA ASN A 135 -5.49 -9.87 8.26
C ASN A 135 -5.62 -9.62 6.76
N VAL A 136 -5.24 -10.60 5.94
CA VAL A 136 -5.27 -10.46 4.48
C VAL A 136 -6.70 -10.26 3.96
N GLN A 137 -7.72 -10.87 4.58
CA GLN A 137 -9.11 -10.68 4.15
C GLN A 137 -9.62 -9.27 4.48
N GLU A 138 -9.21 -8.70 5.61
CA GLU A 138 -9.45 -7.30 5.97
C GLU A 138 -8.74 -6.37 4.99
N LEU A 139 -7.49 -6.67 4.61
CA LEU A 139 -6.74 -5.91 3.60
C LEU A 139 -7.49 -5.89 2.25
N GLU A 140 -7.92 -7.05 1.76
CA GLU A 140 -8.69 -7.17 0.50
C GLU A 140 -9.94 -6.29 0.53
N LYS A 141 -10.72 -6.37 1.60
CA LYS A 141 -11.98 -5.61 1.76
C LYS A 141 -11.72 -4.12 1.91
N ALA A 142 -10.82 -3.73 2.82
CA ALA A 142 -10.55 -2.34 3.13
C ALA A 142 -9.85 -1.63 1.97
N SER A 143 -8.95 -2.29 1.24
CA SER A 143 -8.30 -1.71 0.07
C SER A 143 -9.21 -1.59 -1.15
N LYS A 144 -10.40 -2.23 -1.13
CA LYS A 144 -11.31 -2.34 -2.28
C LYS A 144 -10.58 -2.83 -3.53
N ALA A 145 -9.69 -3.81 -3.35
CA ALA A 145 -8.86 -4.31 -4.42
C ALA A 145 -9.70 -4.85 -5.58
N VAL A 146 -9.29 -4.51 -6.81
CA VAL A 146 -9.94 -4.97 -8.04
C VAL A 146 -9.69 -6.46 -8.23
N THR A 147 -8.44 -6.88 -8.07
CA THR A 147 -8.03 -8.29 -8.16
C THR A 147 -6.62 -8.50 -7.62
N TRP A 148 -6.24 -9.76 -7.50
CA TRP A 148 -4.86 -10.19 -7.25
C TRP A 148 -4.04 -10.23 -8.55
N VAL A 149 -2.74 -9.96 -8.44
CA VAL A 149 -1.78 -10.00 -9.55
C VAL A 149 -0.49 -10.72 -9.14
N SER A 150 0.24 -11.24 -10.12
CA SER A 150 1.56 -11.86 -9.91
C SER A 150 2.61 -11.02 -10.63
N VAL A 151 3.07 -9.94 -10.00
CA VAL A 151 3.99 -8.95 -10.62
C VAL A 151 5.29 -8.77 -9.85
N SER A 152 5.49 -9.52 -8.79
CA SER A 152 6.70 -9.46 -7.97
C SER A 152 7.63 -10.67 -8.13
N LYS A 153 8.81 -10.54 -7.55
CA LYS A 153 9.80 -11.59 -7.30
C LYS A 153 10.36 -11.45 -5.89
#